data_AF-A0A4R2QQB5-F1
#
_entry.id   AF-A0A4R2QQB5-F1
#
_cell.length_a   1.000
_cell.length_b   1.000
_cell.length_c   1.000
_cell.angle_alpha   90.00
_cell.angle_beta   90.00
_cell.angle_gamma   90.00
#
_symmetry.space_group_name_H-M   'P 1'
#
loop_
_entity.id
_entity.type
_entity.pdbx_description
1 polymer ?
#
loop_
_entity_poly.entity_id
_entity_poly.type
_entity_poly.pdbx_seq_one_letter_code
_entity_poly.pdbx_strand_id
1 'polypeptide(L)'
;MRVYIPATIAMLRQLLDNGELRALSGTAFALTPALRESYTTGSAEELEYAALLEAARASLRLLGADDAEPARRVVVSADVPDAKPRPDLDHAVVRLPGPVALSMIAALHVDTPDAEDHVRAAAKVVDAADLGDPDAEFTLGDAEDHELSWYATQELPFLLELL
;
A
#
# COMPACT_ATOMS: atom_id res chain seq x y z
N MET A 1 1.79 8.67 14.26
CA MET A 1 1.77 7.20 14.12
C MET A 1 2.38 6.85 12.77
N ARG A 2 2.95 5.64 12.63
CA ARG A 2 3.35 5.14 11.31
C ARG A 2 2.09 4.79 10.52
N VAL A 3 2.02 5.23 9.28
CA VAL A 3 0.95 4.91 8.33
C VAL A 3 1.52 4.32 7.05
N TYR A 4 0.73 3.50 6.38
CA TYR A 4 1.02 2.79 5.14
C TYR A 4 0.03 3.28 4.09
N ILE A 5 0.53 4.00 3.09
CA ILE A 5 -0.29 4.69 2.10
C ILE A 5 -0.23 3.88 0.80
N PRO A 6 -1.36 3.31 0.33
CA PRO A 6 -1.42 2.72 -0.99
C PRO A 6 -1.14 3.79 -2.06
N ALA A 7 -0.29 3.46 -3.02
CA ALA A 7 0.08 4.38 -4.08
C ALA A 7 0.24 3.65 -5.42
N THR A 8 0.61 4.40 -6.46
CA THR A 8 1.02 3.89 -7.78
C THR A 8 2.38 4.47 -8.15
N ILE A 9 3.03 3.90 -9.18
CA ILE A 9 4.28 4.44 -9.72
C ILE A 9 4.11 5.89 -10.20
N ALA A 10 2.98 6.21 -10.85
CA ALA A 10 2.66 7.58 -11.24
C ALA A 10 2.59 8.54 -10.04
N MET A 11 2.03 8.10 -8.91
CA MET A 11 2.03 8.89 -7.67
C MET A 11 3.44 9.08 -7.09
N LEU A 12 4.34 8.09 -7.23
CA LEU A 12 5.73 8.23 -6.83
C LEU A 12 6.50 9.23 -7.72
N ARG A 13 6.24 9.26 -9.03
CA ARG A 13 6.79 10.29 -9.93
C ARG A 13 6.33 11.69 -9.50
N GLN A 14 5.03 11.85 -9.23
CA GLN A 14 4.50 13.12 -8.71
C GLN A 14 5.08 13.52 -7.36
N LEU A 15 5.36 12.55 -6.48
CA LEU A 15 6.05 12.79 -5.21
C LEU A 15 7.47 13.30 -5.44
N LEU A 16 8.21 12.72 -6.39
CA LEU A 16 9.55 13.17 -6.74
C LEU A 16 9.54 14.61 -7.29
N ASP A 17 8.57 14.94 -8.15
CA ASP A 17 8.48 16.26 -8.79
C ASP A 17 7.98 17.36 -7.84
N ASN A 18 6.98 17.05 -7.00
CA ASN A 18 6.27 18.04 -6.19
C ASN A 18 6.68 18.03 -4.71
N GLY A 19 7.36 16.98 -4.24
CA GLY A 19 7.76 16.82 -2.85
C GLY A 19 6.64 16.44 -1.88
N GLU A 20 5.44 16.11 -2.38
CA GLU A 20 4.31 15.66 -1.58
C GLU A 20 3.53 14.51 -2.25
N LEU A 21 3.06 13.57 -1.43
CA LEU A 21 2.19 12.47 -1.83
C LEU A 21 0.74 12.79 -1.46
N ARG A 22 -0.19 12.60 -2.41
CA ARG A 22 -1.63 12.74 -2.18
C ARG A 22 -2.31 11.38 -2.25
N ALA A 23 -2.64 10.83 -1.08
CA ALA A 23 -3.37 9.56 -1.01
C ALA A 23 -4.76 9.68 -1.61
N LEU A 24 -5.20 8.67 -2.38
CA LEU A 24 -6.54 8.67 -2.96
C LEU A 24 -7.60 8.69 -1.85
N SER A 25 -8.49 9.68 -1.92
CA SER A 25 -9.50 9.97 -0.88
C SER A 25 -8.92 10.22 0.52
N GLY A 26 -7.60 10.38 0.69
CA GLY A 26 -6.94 10.46 1.99
C GLY A 26 -6.93 9.16 2.79
N THR A 27 -7.12 8.00 2.15
CA THR A 27 -7.11 6.68 2.80
C THR A 27 -5.68 6.17 3.00
N ALA A 28 -5.38 5.65 4.18
CA ALA A 28 -4.15 4.93 4.50
C ALA A 28 -4.45 3.86 5.56
N PHE A 29 -3.44 3.09 5.94
CA PHE A 29 -3.54 1.99 6.90
C PHE A 29 -2.53 2.19 8.02
N ALA A 30 -2.82 1.69 9.22
CA ALA A 30 -1.92 1.78 10.36
C ALA A 30 -2.23 0.69 11.39
N LEU A 31 -1.33 0.49 12.34
CA LEU A 31 -1.64 -0.24 13.56
C LEU A 31 -2.59 0.57 14.45
N THR A 32 -3.89 0.47 14.17
CA THR A 32 -4.94 1.10 14.98
C THR A 32 -5.25 0.26 16.23
N PRO A 33 -5.97 0.83 17.21
CA PRO A 33 -6.53 0.05 18.32
C PRO A 33 -7.43 -1.10 17.86
N ALA A 34 -8.28 -0.87 16.85
CA ALA A 34 -9.18 -1.90 16.32
C ALA A 34 -8.42 -3.06 15.68
N LEU A 35 -7.35 -2.77 14.91
CA LEU A 35 -6.47 -3.80 14.36
C LEU A 35 -5.75 -4.58 15.46
N ARG A 36 -5.27 -3.89 16.50
CA ARG A 36 -4.63 -4.58 17.62
C ARG A 36 -5.60 -5.51 18.36
N GLU A 37 -6.84 -5.10 18.54
CA GLU A 37 -7.86 -5.88 19.23
C GLU A 37 -8.39 -7.06 18.41
N SER A 38 -8.28 -7.02 17.08
CA SER A 38 -8.69 -8.13 16.21
C SER A 38 -7.74 -9.34 16.24
N TYR A 39 -6.52 -9.16 16.74
CA TYR A 39 -5.53 -10.23 16.88
C TYR A 39 -5.45 -10.74 18.32
N THR A 40 -5.42 -12.07 18.50
CA THR A 40 -5.27 -12.67 19.84
C THR A 40 -3.86 -12.45 20.40
N THR A 41 -2.86 -12.44 19.53
CA THR A 41 -1.43 -12.28 19.85
C THR A 41 -0.73 -11.59 18.69
N GLY A 42 0.37 -10.90 18.99
CA GLY A 42 1.23 -10.27 17.99
C GLY A 42 1.98 -9.10 18.61
N SER A 43 3.25 -8.95 18.26
CA SER A 43 4.04 -7.77 18.58
C SER A 43 3.56 -6.56 17.78
N ALA A 44 4.00 -5.35 18.16
CA ALA A 44 3.66 -4.15 17.42
C ALA A 44 4.19 -4.22 15.97
N GLU A 45 5.39 -4.76 15.76
CA GLU A 45 6.00 -4.90 14.44
C GLU A 45 5.22 -5.86 13.54
N GLU A 46 4.78 -7.02 14.06
CA GLU A 46 3.98 -7.98 13.29
C GLU A 46 2.62 -7.40 12.88
N LEU A 47 1.97 -6.64 13.76
CA LEU A 47 0.69 -6.01 13.45
C LEU A 47 0.83 -4.76 12.57
N GLU A 48 1.97 -4.07 12.64
CA GLU A 48 2.36 -3.04 11.68
C GLU A 48 2.59 -3.62 10.28
N TYR A 49 3.22 -4.79 10.21
CA TYR A 49 3.36 -5.53 8.95
C TYR A 49 2.01 -5.94 8.37
N ALA A 50 1.06 -6.41 9.20
CA ALA A 50 -0.30 -6.69 8.74
C ALA A 50 -0.97 -5.43 8.13
N ALA A 51 -0.83 -4.26 8.76
CA ALA A 51 -1.35 -3.01 8.21
C ALA A 51 -0.67 -2.60 6.88
N LEU A 52 0.61 -2.94 6.70
CA LEU A 52 1.32 -2.74 5.44
C LEU A 52 0.76 -3.63 4.34
N LEU A 53 0.48 -4.90 4.63
CA LEU A 53 -0.09 -5.84 3.67
C LEU A 53 -1.51 -5.44 3.23
N GLU A 54 -2.33 -4.94 4.17
CA GLU A 54 -3.64 -4.35 3.85
C GLU A 54 -3.50 -3.15 2.89
N ALA A 55 -2.49 -2.29 3.10
CA ALA A 55 -2.19 -1.20 2.18
C ALA A 55 -1.72 -1.70 0.80
N ALA A 56 -0.93 -2.78 0.76
CA ALA A 56 -0.45 -3.38 -0.48
C ALA A 56 -1.63 -3.95 -1.29
N ARG A 57 -2.55 -4.67 -0.65
CA ARG A 57 -3.80 -5.14 -1.26
C ARG A 57 -4.64 -3.97 -1.76
N ALA A 58 -4.80 -2.92 -0.97
CA ALA A 58 -5.55 -1.72 -1.37
C ALA A 58 -4.93 -1.00 -2.57
N SER A 59 -3.60 -1.09 -2.77
CA SER A 59 -2.93 -0.48 -3.92
C SER A 59 -3.33 -1.13 -5.25
N LEU A 60 -3.74 -2.41 -5.25
CA LEU A 60 -4.25 -3.09 -6.45
C LEU A 60 -5.44 -2.37 -7.07
N ARG A 61 -6.29 -1.75 -6.24
CA ARG A 61 -7.47 -0.98 -6.69
C ARG A 61 -7.13 0.36 -7.32
N LEU A 62 -5.88 0.81 -7.18
CA LEU A 62 -5.38 2.02 -7.82
C LEU A 62 -4.84 1.72 -9.22
N LEU A 63 -4.58 0.45 -9.54
CA LEU A 63 -4.06 0.03 -10.84
C LEU A 63 -5.18 0.05 -11.87
N GLY A 64 -5.00 0.84 -12.94
CA GLY A 64 -5.88 0.85 -14.09
C GLY A 64 -5.60 -0.30 -15.05
N ALA A 65 -6.62 -0.77 -15.77
CA ALA A 65 -6.45 -1.81 -16.79
C ALA A 65 -5.50 -1.41 -17.94
N ASP A 66 -5.40 -0.10 -18.22
CA ASP A 66 -4.61 0.50 -19.31
C ASP A 66 -3.50 1.43 -18.77
N ASP A 67 -2.98 1.20 -17.57
CA ASP A 67 -1.89 2.02 -17.04
C ASP A 67 -0.59 1.78 -17.84
N ALA A 68 0.10 2.87 -18.18
CA ALA A 68 1.35 2.81 -18.94
C ALA A 68 2.53 2.39 -18.06
N GLU A 69 2.38 2.50 -16.74
CA GLU A 69 3.38 2.07 -15.76
C GLU A 69 3.31 0.55 -15.53
N PRO A 70 4.43 -0.10 -15.13
CA PRO A 70 4.42 -1.50 -14.75
C PRO A 70 3.44 -1.79 -13.61
N ALA A 71 2.75 -2.93 -13.68
CA ALA A 71 1.82 -3.35 -12.63
C ALA A 71 2.60 -3.75 -11.37
N ARG A 72 2.59 -2.90 -10.35
CA ARG A 72 3.29 -3.08 -9.07
C ARG A 72 2.37 -2.65 -7.93
N ARG A 73 2.32 -3.41 -6.84
CA ARG A 73 1.84 -2.88 -5.56
C ARG A 73 2.86 -1.89 -5.05
N VAL A 74 2.37 -0.75 -4.56
CA VAL A 74 3.20 0.30 -3.99
C VAL A 74 2.59 0.74 -2.67
N VAL A 75 3.41 0.73 -1.63
CA VAL A 75 3.05 1.23 -0.31
C VAL A 75 4.10 2.23 0.16
N VAL A 76 3.66 3.40 0.60
CA VAL A 76 4.53 4.44 1.16
C VAL A 76 4.36 4.45 2.67
N SER A 77 5.45 4.17 3.39
CA SER A 77 5.51 4.25 4.85
C SER A 77 5.83 5.67 5.29
N ALA A 78 4.96 6.29 6.10
CA ALA A 78 5.14 7.68 6.55
C ALA A 78 4.76 7.89 8.02
N ASP A 79 5.39 8.86 8.67
CA ASP A 79 5.05 9.26 10.04
C ASP A 79 4.06 10.43 10.05
N VAL A 80 2.78 10.12 10.29
CA VAL A 80 1.69 11.10 10.32
C VAL A 80 1.06 11.09 11.72
N PRO A 81 1.39 12.08 12.59
CA PRO A 81 0.84 12.14 13.95
C PRO A 81 -0.68 12.26 14.01
N ASP A 82 -1.26 13.04 13.10
CA ASP A 82 -2.69 13.42 13.13
C ASP A 82 -3.60 12.53 12.27
N ALA A 83 -3.12 11.35 11.85
CA ALA A 83 -3.96 10.37 11.16
C ALA A 83 -5.04 9.81 12.11
N LYS A 84 -6.27 9.67 11.60
CA LYS A 84 -7.44 9.30 12.42
C LYS A 84 -7.96 7.91 12.05
N PRO A 85 -8.07 6.96 12.99
CA PRO A 85 -8.71 5.66 12.74
C PRO A 85 -10.13 5.78 12.17
N ARG A 86 -10.47 4.87 11.26
CA ARG A 86 -11.78 4.71 10.63
C ARG A 86 -12.27 3.27 10.79
N PRO A 87 -12.58 2.86 12.03
CA PRO A 87 -13.06 1.49 12.32
C PRO A 87 -14.42 1.17 11.68
N ASP A 88 -15.11 2.18 11.16
CA ASP A 88 -16.32 2.04 10.37
C ASP A 88 -16.07 1.57 8.93
N LEU A 89 -14.82 1.65 8.45
CA LEU A 89 -14.41 1.14 7.13
C LEU A 89 -13.71 -0.21 7.26
N ASP A 90 -12.66 -0.28 8.09
CA ASP A 90 -11.95 -1.50 8.42
C ASP A 90 -11.07 -1.29 9.67
N HIS A 91 -10.56 -2.37 10.25
CA HIS A 91 -9.72 -2.35 11.45
C HIS A 91 -8.44 -1.54 11.24
N ALA A 92 -7.75 -1.70 10.10
CA ALA A 92 -6.47 -1.03 9.85
C ALA A 92 -6.60 0.39 9.27
N VAL A 93 -7.79 0.81 8.83
CA VAL A 93 -7.95 2.03 8.02
C VAL A 93 -7.84 3.29 8.88
N VAL A 94 -7.10 4.27 8.36
CA VAL A 94 -7.00 5.62 8.88
C VAL A 94 -7.29 6.66 7.79
N ARG A 95 -7.73 7.85 8.21
CA ARG A 95 -7.86 9.03 7.35
C ARG A 95 -6.69 9.98 7.60
N LEU A 96 -5.98 10.33 6.53
CA LEU A 96 -4.92 11.34 6.54
C LEU A 96 -5.52 12.76 6.62
N PRO A 97 -4.86 13.69 7.32
CA PRO A 97 -5.33 15.08 7.44
C PRO A 97 -5.11 15.92 6.18
N GLY A 98 -4.28 15.45 5.25
CA GLY A 98 -3.90 16.15 4.02
C GLY A 98 -2.79 15.44 3.26
N PRO A 99 -2.14 16.12 2.29
CA PRO A 99 -0.95 15.61 1.61
C PRO A 99 0.18 15.30 2.58
N VAL A 100 1.00 14.30 2.24
CA VAL A 100 2.14 13.85 3.03
C VAL A 100 3.42 14.32 2.38
N ALA A 101 4.17 15.20 3.06
CA ALA A 101 5.43 15.71 2.55
C ALA A 101 6.49 14.61 2.49
N LEU A 102 7.42 14.69 1.52
CA LEU A 102 8.53 13.75 1.37
C LEU A 102 9.35 13.60 2.67
N SER A 103 9.49 14.66 3.46
CA SER A 103 10.19 14.65 4.75
C SER A 103 9.51 13.80 5.83
N MET A 104 8.23 13.45 5.64
CA MET A 104 7.47 12.57 6.55
C MET A 104 7.54 11.10 6.10
N ILE A 105 8.04 10.83 4.90
CA ILE A 105 8.16 9.48 4.35
C ILE A 105 9.41 8.83 4.92
N ALA A 106 9.23 7.62 5.43
CA ALA A 106 10.30 6.82 5.99
C ALA A 106 10.82 5.78 5.00
N ALA A 107 9.96 5.18 4.18
CA ALA A 107 10.32 4.17 3.21
C ALA A 107 9.27 4.00 2.11
N LEU A 108 9.68 3.37 1.02
CA LEU A 108 8.83 2.89 -0.06
C LEU A 108 8.89 1.36 -0.08
N HIS A 109 7.76 0.72 -0.36
CA HIS A 109 7.65 -0.71 -0.53
C HIS A 109 7.05 -0.97 -1.90
N VAL A 110 7.78 -1.66 -2.77
CA VAL A 110 7.38 -1.86 -4.18
C VAL A 110 7.66 -3.30 -4.59
N ASP A 111 6.71 -3.89 -5.31
CA ASP A 111 6.92 -5.19 -5.94
C ASP A 111 8.14 -5.21 -6.87
N THR A 112 8.78 -6.37 -6.99
CA THR A 112 9.86 -6.61 -7.95
C THR A 112 9.30 -6.98 -9.34
N PRO A 113 10.14 -6.97 -10.40
CA PRO A 113 9.68 -7.24 -11.76
C PRO A 113 8.99 -8.60 -11.99
N ASP A 114 9.36 -9.61 -11.22
CA ASP A 114 8.79 -10.96 -11.29
C ASP A 114 7.34 -11.05 -10.76
N ALA A 115 6.87 -10.06 -10.01
CA ALA A 115 5.48 -10.01 -9.53
C ALA A 115 4.49 -9.48 -10.58
N GLU A 116 4.96 -8.91 -11.69
CA GLU A 116 4.12 -8.11 -12.60
C GLU A 116 2.84 -8.81 -13.06
N ASP A 117 2.99 -10.03 -13.57
CA ASP A 117 1.89 -10.76 -14.18
C ASP A 117 0.85 -11.14 -13.12
N HIS A 118 1.30 -11.53 -11.92
CA HIS A 118 0.43 -11.86 -10.81
C HIS A 118 -0.30 -10.62 -10.28
N VAL A 119 0.40 -9.49 -10.11
CA VAL A 119 -0.19 -8.21 -9.67
C VAL A 119 -1.23 -7.72 -10.68
N ARG A 120 -0.92 -7.82 -11.98
CA ARG A 120 -1.85 -7.45 -13.06
C ARG A 120 -3.09 -8.34 -13.09
N ALA A 121 -2.95 -9.64 -12.78
CA ALA A 121 -4.07 -10.54 -12.65
C ALA A 121 -4.91 -10.22 -11.40
N ALA A 122 -4.26 -10.06 -10.24
CA ALA A 122 -4.89 -9.75 -8.97
C ALA A 122 -5.69 -8.44 -9.01
N ALA A 123 -5.15 -7.39 -9.65
CA ALA A 123 -5.84 -6.11 -9.80
C ALA A 123 -7.21 -6.21 -10.48
N LYS A 124 -7.42 -7.22 -11.34
CA LYS A 124 -8.69 -7.45 -12.05
C LYS A 124 -9.74 -8.16 -11.19
N VAL A 125 -9.32 -8.83 -10.12
CA VAL A 125 -10.17 -9.75 -9.35
C VAL A 125 -10.24 -9.44 -7.86
N VAL A 126 -9.49 -8.45 -7.37
CA VAL A 126 -9.41 -8.10 -5.94
C VAL A 126 -10.79 -7.84 -5.29
N ASP A 127 -11.73 -7.23 -6.02
CA ASP A 127 -13.09 -7.01 -5.51
C ASP A 127 -13.92 -8.30 -5.45
N ALA A 128 -13.69 -9.26 -6.36
CA ALA A 128 -14.33 -10.56 -6.29
C ALA A 128 -13.74 -11.43 -5.18
N ALA A 129 -12.43 -11.35 -4.96
CA ALA A 129 -11.74 -12.03 -3.86
C ALA A 129 -12.27 -11.56 -2.50
N ASP A 130 -12.43 -10.25 -2.30
CA ASP A 130 -12.99 -9.70 -1.06
C ASP A 130 -14.48 -10.09 -0.85
N LEU A 131 -15.18 -10.48 -1.91
CA LEU A 131 -16.54 -11.04 -1.84
C LEU A 131 -16.56 -12.57 -1.66
N GLY A 132 -15.39 -13.21 -1.51
CA GLY A 132 -15.24 -14.64 -1.23
C GLY A 132 -15.30 -15.54 -2.47
N ASP A 133 -14.99 -15.02 -3.66
CA ASP A 133 -14.82 -15.85 -4.86
C ASP A 133 -13.52 -16.67 -4.76
N PRO A 134 -13.56 -18.02 -4.72
CA PRO A 134 -12.37 -18.83 -4.47
C PRO A 134 -11.29 -18.74 -5.57
N ASP A 135 -11.70 -18.56 -6.83
CA ASP A 135 -10.75 -18.45 -7.95
C ASP A 135 -10.06 -17.08 -7.92
N ALA A 136 -10.80 -16.04 -7.53
CA ALA A 136 -10.24 -14.71 -7.30
C ALA A 136 -9.32 -14.67 -6.07
N GLU A 137 -9.68 -15.34 -4.97
CA GLU A 137 -8.82 -15.48 -3.78
C GLU A 137 -7.50 -16.17 -4.12
N PHE A 138 -7.54 -17.25 -4.92
CA PHE A 138 -6.34 -17.94 -5.38
C PHE A 138 -5.45 -17.01 -6.22
N THR A 139 -6.04 -16.31 -7.19
CA THR A 139 -5.31 -15.36 -8.06
C THR A 139 -4.72 -14.18 -7.27
N LEU A 140 -5.42 -13.72 -6.24
CA LEU A 140 -4.92 -12.69 -5.34
C LEU A 140 -3.74 -13.21 -4.51
N GLY A 141 -3.83 -14.44 -4.01
CA GLY A 141 -2.76 -15.13 -3.30
C GLY A 141 -1.46 -15.21 -4.11
N ASP A 142 -1.52 -15.50 -5.41
CA ASP A 142 -0.35 -15.51 -6.29
C ASP A 142 0.41 -14.17 -6.31
N ALA A 143 -0.29 -13.04 -6.15
CA ALA A 143 0.33 -11.73 -6.01
C ALA A 143 0.81 -11.46 -4.58
N GLU A 144 0.10 -11.94 -3.58
CA GLU A 144 0.45 -11.78 -2.16
C GLU A 144 1.64 -12.63 -1.71
N ASP A 145 1.95 -13.72 -2.42
CA ASP A 145 3.16 -14.52 -2.22
C ASP A 145 4.46 -13.78 -2.60
N HIS A 146 4.36 -12.66 -3.34
CA HIS A 146 5.49 -11.79 -3.60
C HIS A 146 5.72 -10.81 -2.44
N GLU A 147 6.94 -10.78 -1.93
CA GLU A 147 7.37 -9.84 -0.90
C GLU A 147 7.70 -8.46 -1.51
N LEU A 148 7.21 -7.37 -0.91
CA LEU A 148 7.52 -6.03 -1.40
C LEU A 148 8.96 -5.65 -1.02
N SER A 149 9.75 -5.22 -2.01
CA SER A 149 11.10 -4.69 -1.77
C SER A 149 11.06 -3.36 -1.03
N TRP A 150 11.96 -3.20 -0.06
CA TRP A 150 12.10 -1.97 0.73
C TRP A 150 13.12 -1.02 0.08
N TYR A 151 12.76 0.26 -0.04
CA TYR A 151 13.61 1.31 -0.56
C TYR A 151 13.63 2.52 0.39
N ALA A 152 14.81 3.08 0.59
CA ALA A 152 14.97 4.36 1.28
C ALA A 152 14.46 5.51 0.41
N THR A 153 14.08 6.63 1.04
CA THR A 153 13.56 7.81 0.30
C THR A 153 14.56 8.39 -0.68
N GLN A 154 15.87 8.28 -0.42
CA GLN A 154 16.93 8.73 -1.31
C GLN A 154 17.05 7.87 -2.58
N GLU A 155 16.52 6.64 -2.56
CA GLU A 155 16.56 5.71 -3.68
C GLU A 155 15.40 5.93 -4.66
N LEU A 156 14.42 6.79 -4.31
CA LEU A 156 13.24 7.06 -5.15
C LEU A 156 13.59 7.45 -6.60
N PRO A 157 14.56 8.35 -6.88
CA PRO A 157 14.91 8.67 -8.27
C PRO A 157 15.43 7.45 -9.03
N PHE A 158 16.29 6.65 -8.38
CA PHE A 158 16.91 5.48 -8.99
C PHE A 158 15.91 4.35 -9.21
N LEU A 159 15.02 4.10 -8.24
CA LEU A 159 13.89 3.18 -8.38
C LEU A 159 13.06 3.53 -9.62
N LEU A 160 12.71 4.80 -9.81
CA LEU A 160 11.89 5.25 -10.92
C LEU A 160 12.59 5.24 -12.29
N GLU A 161 13.92 5.25 -12.33
CA GLU A 161 14.73 5.11 -13.55
C GLU A 161 14.90 3.65 -14.00
N LEU A 162 14.76 2.69 -13.07
CA LEU A 162 14.97 1.26 -13.32
C LEU A 162 13.69 0.46 -13.60
N LEU A 163 12.52 1.08 -13.46
CA LEU A 163 11.21 0.52 -13.81
C LEU A 163 10.96 0.58 -15.32
#